data_AF-A0A0B7FKI1-F1
#
_entry.id   AF-A0A0B7FKI1-F1
#
_cell.length_a   1.000
_cell.length_b   1.000
_cell.length_c   1.000
_cell.angle_alpha   90.00
_cell.angle_beta   90.00
_cell.angle_gamma   90.00
#
_symmetry.space_group_name_H-M   'P 1'
#
loop_
_entity.id
_entity.type
_entity.pdbx_description
1 polymer ?
#
loop_
_entity_poly.entity_id
_entity_poly.type
_entity_poly.pdbx_seq_one_letter_code
_entity_poly.pdbx_strand_id
1 'polypeptide(L)'
;MFRDAMYHNALKEQPTSDLINPLIAKPLAAALFITGQTFVLTSTWALGITGTFLGDYFGILMSERVTGFPFNVVENPMYIGSTMCFAATALWYSSPAGLLLTLLVHIVYNIALRYEGPFTTMIYSQAAKQSKVQ
;
A
#
# COMPACT_ATOMS: atom_id res chain seq x y z
N MET A 1 2.70 -9.42 19.94
CA MET A 1 2.00 -10.49 20.69
C MET A 1 0.81 -9.97 21.50
N PHE A 2 0.99 -9.21 22.58
CA PHE A 2 -0.18 -8.69 23.36
C PHE A 2 -1.08 -7.73 22.56
N ARG A 3 -0.47 -6.77 21.85
CA ARG A 3 -1.18 -5.85 20.94
C ARG A 3 -2.03 -6.60 19.91
N ASP A 4 -1.43 -7.60 19.27
CA ASP A 4 -2.08 -8.35 18.19
C ASP A 4 -3.23 -9.22 18.73
N ALA A 5 -3.11 -9.75 19.94
CA ALA A 5 -4.18 -10.47 20.63
C ALA A 5 -5.35 -9.54 21.02
N MET A 6 -5.07 -8.35 21.56
CA MET A 6 -6.09 -7.34 21.87
C MET A 6 -6.83 -6.90 20.60
N TYR A 7 -6.08 -6.67 19.53
CA TYR A 7 -6.63 -6.31 18.22
C TYR A 7 -7.55 -7.42 17.66
N HIS A 8 -7.09 -8.68 17.71
CA HIS A 8 -7.89 -9.83 17.27
C HIS A 8 -9.19 -9.99 18.06
N ASN A 9 -9.13 -9.83 19.38
CA ASN A 9 -10.32 -9.93 20.23
C ASN A 9 -11.30 -8.78 19.95
N ALA A 10 -10.81 -7.55 19.78
CA ALA A 10 -11.64 -6.40 19.43
C ALA A 10 -12.34 -6.58 18.07
N LEU A 11 -11.68 -7.21 17.09
CA LEU A 11 -12.29 -7.51 15.79
C LEU A 11 -13.38 -8.59 15.86
N LYS A 12 -13.21 -9.60 16.72
CA LYS A 12 -14.22 -10.66 16.90
C LYS A 12 -15.56 -10.13 17.41
N GLU A 13 -15.53 -9.06 18.21
CA GLU A 13 -16.73 -8.47 18.79
C GLU A 13 -17.43 -7.49 17.85
N GLN A 14 -16.89 -7.24 16.65
CA GLN A 14 -17.53 -6.32 15.72
C GLN A 14 -18.74 -6.96 15.04
N PRO A 15 -19.89 -6.26 15.00
CA PRO A 15 -21.07 -6.75 14.30
C PRO A 15 -20.78 -6.86 12.81
N THR A 16 -21.05 -8.04 12.25
CA THR A 16 -21.14 -8.25 10.81
C THR A 16 -22.46 -7.65 10.31
N SER A 17 -22.47 -7.13 9.10
CA SER A 17 -23.66 -6.47 8.55
C SER A 17 -24.24 -7.26 7.38
N ASP A 18 -25.54 -7.53 7.46
CA ASP A 18 -26.33 -8.12 6.37
C ASP A 18 -26.44 -7.21 5.14
N LEU A 19 -26.01 -5.95 5.25
CA LEU A 19 -25.96 -5.00 4.12
C LEU A 19 -24.91 -5.40 3.07
N ILE A 20 -23.89 -6.19 3.46
CA ILE A 20 -22.86 -6.66 2.55
C ILE A 20 -23.28 -8.03 2.03
N ASN A 21 -23.86 -8.06 0.82
CA ASN A 21 -24.27 -9.31 0.19
C ASN A 21 -23.03 -10.19 -0.15
N PRO A 22 -22.87 -11.36 0.50
CA PRO A 22 -21.69 -12.20 0.31
C PRO A 22 -21.50 -12.72 -1.12
N LEU A 23 -22.59 -12.87 -1.90
CA LEU A 23 -22.54 -13.36 -3.28
C LEU A 23 -21.80 -12.40 -4.21
N ILE A 24 -21.84 -11.10 -3.91
CA ILE A 24 -21.15 -10.06 -4.67
C ILE A 24 -19.82 -9.70 -4.00
N ALA A 25 -19.82 -9.61 -2.66
CA ALA A 25 -18.66 -9.16 -1.90
C ALA A 25 -17.47 -10.13 -2.01
N LYS A 26 -17.70 -11.45 -2.00
CA LYS A 26 -16.59 -12.43 -2.04
C LYS A 26 -15.84 -12.46 -3.39
N PRO A 27 -16.51 -12.50 -4.55
CA PRO A 27 -15.82 -12.36 -5.84
C PRO A 27 -15.06 -11.04 -5.97
N LEU A 28 -15.68 -9.93 -5.55
CA LEU A 28 -15.02 -8.62 -5.57
C LEU A 28 -13.78 -8.59 -4.66
N ALA A 29 -13.90 -9.13 -3.45
CA ALA A 29 -12.78 -9.27 -2.52
C ALA A 29 -11.65 -10.12 -3.11
N ALA A 30 -11.96 -11.24 -3.77
CA ALA A 30 -10.95 -12.06 -4.44
C ALA A 30 -10.21 -11.27 -5.53
N ALA A 31 -10.93 -10.55 -6.39
CA ALA A 31 -10.34 -9.73 -7.44
C ALA A 31 -9.44 -8.61 -6.87
N LEU A 32 -9.91 -7.94 -5.81
CA LEU A 32 -9.15 -6.91 -5.10
C LEU A 32 -7.89 -7.49 -4.44
N PHE A 33 -7.98 -8.66 -3.81
CA PHE A 33 -6.83 -9.33 -3.20
C PHE A 33 -5.78 -9.71 -4.25
N ILE A 34 -6.19 -10.33 -5.36
CA ILE A 34 -5.26 -10.73 -6.42
C ILE A 34 -4.55 -9.50 -6.97
N THR A 35 -5.30 -8.46 -7.33
CA THR A 35 -4.74 -7.23 -7.92
C THR A 35 -3.85 -6.50 -6.92
N GLY A 36 -4.30 -6.37 -5.67
CA GLY A 36 -3.54 -5.70 -4.62
C GLY A 36 -2.22 -6.40 -4.29
N GLN A 37 -2.25 -7.73 -4.16
CA GLN A 37 -1.05 -8.55 -3.97
C GLN A 37 -0.11 -8.45 -5.17
N THR A 38 -0.63 -8.46 -6.40
CA THR A 38 0.20 -8.25 -7.59
C THR A 38 0.94 -6.92 -7.51
N PHE A 39 0.26 -5.81 -7.19
CA PHE A 39 0.92 -4.51 -7.07
C PHE A 39 1.96 -4.47 -5.95
N VAL A 40 1.64 -4.99 -4.76
CA VAL A 40 2.58 -5.01 -3.63
C VAL A 40 3.82 -5.85 -3.97
N LEU A 41 3.63 -7.10 -4.38
CA LEU A 41 4.75 -8.01 -4.64
C LEU A 41 5.65 -7.54 -5.78
N THR A 42 5.05 -7.06 -6.88
CA THR A 42 5.84 -6.64 -8.05
C THR A 42 6.54 -5.31 -7.85
N SER A 43 5.95 -4.38 -7.08
CA SER A 43 6.66 -3.14 -6.70
C SER A 43 7.78 -3.40 -5.69
N THR A 44 7.56 -4.25 -4.69
CA THR A 44 8.62 -4.67 -3.77
C THR A 44 9.76 -5.39 -4.49
N TRP A 45 9.43 -6.24 -5.47
CA TRP A 45 10.45 -6.88 -6.30
C TRP A 45 11.28 -5.85 -7.08
N ALA A 46 10.61 -4.87 -7.71
CA ALA A 46 11.29 -3.88 -8.53
C ALA A 46 12.15 -2.89 -7.71
N LEU A 47 11.71 -2.53 -6.50
CA LEU A 47 12.45 -1.63 -5.59
C LEU A 47 13.52 -2.37 -4.75
N GLY A 48 13.36 -3.68 -4.57
CA GLY A 48 14.13 -4.45 -3.59
C GLY A 48 13.83 -4.02 -2.15
N ILE A 49 14.55 -4.61 -1.19
CA ILE A 49 14.36 -4.33 0.25
C ILE A 49 14.65 -2.86 0.55
N THR A 50 15.77 -2.34 0.05
CA THR A 50 16.21 -0.98 0.36
C THR A 50 15.25 0.08 -0.17
N GLY A 51 14.79 -0.03 -1.43
CA GLY A 51 13.83 0.90 -1.99
C GLY A 51 12.44 0.78 -1.35
N THR A 52 12.05 -0.42 -0.91
CA THR A 52 10.75 -0.66 -0.26
C THR A 52 10.67 -0.04 1.14
N PHE A 53 11.78 -0.04 1.90
CA PHE A 53 11.82 0.43 3.28
C PHE A 53 12.52 1.79 3.43
N LEU A 54 12.31 2.70 2.47
CA LEU A 54 12.79 4.09 2.51
C LEU A 54 14.32 4.22 2.66
N GLY A 55 15.09 3.28 2.12
CA GLY A 55 16.55 3.33 2.17
C GLY A 55 17.15 4.55 1.46
N ASP A 56 16.42 5.11 0.50
CA ASP A 56 16.75 6.37 -0.17
C ASP A 56 16.75 7.57 0.80
N TYR A 57 15.95 7.54 1.86
CA TYR A 57 15.95 8.57 2.91
C TYR A 57 17.20 8.51 3.77
N PHE A 58 17.87 7.34 3.80
CA PHE A 58 19.14 7.12 4.47
C PHE A 58 20.34 7.25 3.51
N GLY A 59 20.12 7.74 2.28
CA GLY A 59 21.16 7.97 1.29
C GLY A 59 21.54 6.75 0.46
N ILE A 60 20.82 5.62 0.58
CA ILE A 60 21.02 4.44 -0.26
C ILE A 60 20.12 4.55 -1.48
N LEU A 61 20.58 5.31 -2.47
CA LEU A 61 19.83 5.62 -3.69
C LEU A 61 19.98 4.51 -4.74
N MET A 62 18.91 4.27 -5.50
CA MET A 62 18.98 3.48 -6.74
C MET A 62 19.63 4.32 -7.85
N SER A 63 20.17 3.66 -8.88
CA SER A 63 20.76 4.33 -10.04
C SER A 63 19.75 5.21 -10.79
N GLU A 64 18.50 4.75 -10.87
CA GLU A 64 17.39 5.47 -11.46
C GLU A 64 16.09 5.11 -10.76
N ARG A 65 15.08 5.98 -10.91
CA ARG A 65 13.75 5.73 -10.38
C ARG A 65 13.08 4.64 -11.22
N VAL A 66 12.47 3.65 -10.57
CA VAL A 66 11.74 2.59 -11.25
C VAL A 66 10.51 3.19 -11.96
N THR A 67 10.42 3.00 -13.27
CA THR A 67 9.30 3.47 -14.10
C THR A 67 8.54 2.33 -14.78
N GLY A 68 9.04 1.10 -14.72
CA GLY A 68 8.37 -0.10 -15.26
C GLY A 68 7.18 -0.56 -14.42
N PHE A 69 6.60 -1.72 -14.77
CA PHE A 69 5.51 -2.31 -14.00
C PHE A 69 5.91 -2.59 -12.54
N PRO A 70 5.05 -2.27 -11.55
CA PRO A 70 3.70 -1.69 -11.66
C PRO A 70 3.63 -0.15 -11.65
N PHE A 71 4.77 0.56 -11.56
CA PHE A 71 4.85 2.02 -11.47
C PHE A 71 4.39 2.76 -12.74
N ASN A 72 4.39 2.10 -13.90
CA ASN A 72 3.80 2.65 -15.13
C ASN A 72 2.26 2.61 -15.16
N VAL A 73 1.63 1.82 -14.29
CA VAL A 73 0.16 1.67 -14.22
C VAL A 73 -0.42 2.56 -13.12
N VAL A 74 0.26 2.61 -11.98
CA VAL A 74 -0.16 3.39 -10.81
C VAL A 74 1.07 3.97 -10.12
N GLU A 75 0.99 5.22 -9.69
CA GLU A 75 2.15 5.95 -9.17
C GLU A 75 2.73 5.35 -7.87
N ASN A 76 1.86 4.91 -6.97
CA ASN A 76 2.22 4.41 -5.64
C ASN A 76 1.65 2.99 -5.41
N PRO A 77 2.16 1.98 -6.15
CA PRO A 77 1.58 0.64 -6.23
C PRO A 77 1.52 -0.07 -4.88
N MET A 78 2.50 0.11 -3.99
CA MET A 78 2.47 -0.50 -2.66
C MET A 78 1.32 0.03 -1.80
N TYR A 79 1.12 1.35 -1.78
CA TYR A 79 0.07 2.01 -0.99
C TYR A 79 -1.33 1.67 -1.51
N ILE A 80 -1.50 1.70 -2.84
CA ILE A 80 -2.77 1.32 -3.48
C ILE A 80 -3.03 -0.17 -3.30
N GLY A 81 -2.05 -1.03 -3.58
CA GLY A 81 -2.19 -2.48 -3.43
C GLY A 81 -2.50 -2.91 -2.00
N SER A 82 -1.85 -2.30 -1.00
CA SER A 82 -2.14 -2.55 0.42
C SER A 82 -3.55 -2.11 0.80
N THR A 83 -4.01 -0.95 0.31
CA THR A 83 -5.39 -0.47 0.52
C THR A 83 -6.40 -1.45 -0.10
N MET A 84 -6.13 -1.97 -1.30
CA MET A 84 -6.97 -2.99 -1.94
C MET A 84 -7.04 -4.27 -1.11
N CYS A 85 -5.92 -4.73 -0.54
CA CYS A 85 -5.89 -5.89 0.35
C CYS A 85 -6.69 -5.66 1.65
N PHE A 86 -6.63 -4.46 2.24
CA PHE A 86 -7.46 -4.12 3.40
C PHE A 86 -8.96 -4.11 3.04
N ALA A 87 -9.33 -3.47 1.93
CA ALA A 87 -10.70 -3.45 1.43
C ALA A 87 -11.22 -4.87 1.16
N ALA A 88 -10.40 -5.69 0.50
CA ALA A 88 -10.71 -7.08 0.20
C ALA A 88 -10.96 -7.89 1.47
N THR A 89 -10.12 -7.74 2.49
CA THR A 89 -10.29 -8.39 3.79
C THR A 89 -11.62 -7.98 4.43
N ALA A 90 -11.90 -6.68 4.47
CA ALA A 90 -13.14 -6.16 5.05
C ALA A 90 -14.39 -6.69 4.34
N LEU A 91 -14.37 -6.73 3.01
CA LEU A 91 -15.46 -7.30 2.20
C LEU A 91 -15.60 -8.82 2.39
N TRP A 92 -14.49 -9.55 2.45
CA TRP A 92 -14.49 -11.00 2.64
C TRP A 92 -15.17 -11.42 3.94
N TYR A 93 -14.96 -10.65 5.01
CA TYR A 93 -15.56 -10.85 6.32
C TYR A 93 -16.85 -10.04 6.54
N SER A 94 -17.34 -9.33 5.53
CA SER A 94 -18.56 -8.49 5.66
C SER A 94 -18.51 -7.55 6.87
N SER A 95 -17.35 -6.91 7.08
CA SER A 95 -17.06 -6.04 8.23
C SER A 95 -17.15 -4.56 7.83
N PRO A 96 -18.20 -3.83 8.26
CA PRO A 96 -18.33 -2.39 8.01
C PRO A 96 -17.22 -1.58 8.68
N ALA A 97 -16.84 -1.97 9.89
CA ALA A 97 -15.74 -1.32 10.60
C ALA A 97 -14.40 -1.56 9.90
N GLY A 98 -14.19 -2.74 9.30
CA GLY A 98 -13.05 -2.99 8.41
C GLY A 98 -13.00 -2.04 7.21
N LEU A 99 -14.16 -1.70 6.62
CA LEU A 99 -14.23 -0.74 5.52
C LEU A 99 -13.91 0.70 6.01
N LEU A 100 -14.40 1.09 7.18
CA LEU A 100 -14.07 2.39 7.78
C LEU A 100 -12.57 2.50 8.09
N LEU A 101 -11.98 1.44 8.64
CA LEU A 101 -10.53 1.38 8.89
C LEU A 101 -9.74 1.43 7.58
N THR A 102 -10.21 0.73 6.54
CA THR A 102 -9.61 0.81 5.21
C THR A 102 -9.62 2.24 4.67
N LEU A 103 -10.74 2.95 4.81
CA LEU A 103 -10.85 4.35 4.43
C LEU A 103 -9.88 5.24 5.22
N LEU A 104 -9.79 5.04 6.54
CA LEU A 104 -8.86 5.77 7.39
C LEU A 104 -7.39 5.54 6.95
N VAL A 105 -7.01 4.29 6.71
CA VAL A 105 -5.67 3.93 6.20
C VAL A 105 -5.40 4.62 4.87
N HIS A 106 -6.38 4.61 3.96
CA HIS A 106 -6.25 5.30 2.67
C HIS A 106 -6.02 6.81 2.84
N ILE A 107 -6.73 7.46 3.76
CA ILE A 107 -6.53 8.89 4.06
C ILE A 107 -5.10 9.12 4.58
N VAL A 108 -4.64 8.30 5.53
CA VAL A 108 -3.28 8.40 6.08
C VAL A 108 -2.22 8.22 4.98
N TYR A 109 -2.42 7.26 4.06
CA TYR A 109 -1.53 7.07 2.91
C TYR A 109 -1.48 8.29 1.99
N ASN A 110 -2.63 8.90 1.68
CA ASN A 110 -2.67 10.12 0.87
C ASN A 110 -1.92 11.28 1.55
N ILE A 111 -2.04 11.42 2.87
CA ILE A 111 -1.29 12.42 3.63
C ILE A 111 0.21 12.13 3.54
N ALA A 112 0.64 10.89 3.78
CA ALA A 112 2.05 10.50 3.72
C ALA A 112 2.67 10.77 2.33
N LEU A 113 1.96 10.37 1.27
CA LEU A 113 2.38 10.55 -0.12
C LEU A 113 2.58 12.02 -0.51
N ARG A 114 1.86 12.94 0.13
CA ARG A 114 2.01 14.37 -0.10
C ARG A 114 3.36 14.92 0.38
N TYR A 115 4.02 14.22 1.30
CA TYR A 115 5.37 14.55 1.76
C TYR A 115 6.42 13.68 1.08
N GLU A 116 6.16 12.39 0.92
CA GLU A 116 7.08 11.43 0.31
C GLU A 116 7.35 11.73 -1.17
N GLY A 117 6.31 11.94 -1.98
CA GLY A 117 6.46 12.17 -3.41
C GLY A 117 7.41 13.33 -3.77
N PRO A 118 7.22 14.53 -3.18
CA PRO A 118 8.13 15.65 -3.37
C PRO A 118 9.55 15.38 -2.86
N PHE A 119 9.69 14.71 -1.71
CA PHE A 119 10.98 14.41 -1.13
C PHE A 119 11.78 13.43 -1.99
N THR A 120 11.19 12.31 -2.41
CA THR A 120 11.80 11.34 -3.33
C THR A 120 12.18 12.01 -4.66
N THR A 121 11.31 12.86 -5.20
CA THR A 121 11.65 13.57 -6.46
C THR A 121 12.85 14.50 -6.27
N MET A 122 12.91 15.19 -5.13
CA MET A 122 14.01 16.09 -4.79
C MET A 122 15.35 15.33 -4.66
N ILE A 123 15.41 14.23 -3.91
CA ILE A 123 16.67 13.46 -3.73
C ILE A 123 17.19 12.88 -5.04
N TYR A 124 16.32 12.30 -5.89
CA TYR A 124 16.73 11.74 -7.17
C TYR A 124 17.13 12.83 -8.17
N SER A 125 16.50 14.02 -8.12
CA SER A 125 16.90 15.16 -8.96
C SER A 125 18.28 15.71 -8.58
N GLN A 126 18.64 15.68 -7.29
CA GLN A 126 19.96 16.10 -6.82
C GLN A 126 21.04 15.10 -7.22
N ALA A 127 20.76 13.81 -7.04
CA ALA A 127 21.66 12.74 -7.47
C ALA A 127 21.97 12.83 -8.98
N ALA A 128 20.94 12.99 -9.81
CA ALA A 128 21.10 13.14 -11.26
C ALA A 128 21.91 14.38 -11.66
N LYS A 129 21.86 15.48 -10.88
CA LYS A 129 22.69 16.67 -11.11
C LYS A 129 24.15 16.41 -10.75
N GLN A 130 24.42 15.75 -9.63
CA GLN A 130 25.78 15.44 -9.19
C GLN A 130 26.49 14.50 -10.17
N SER A 131 25.79 13.48 -10.69
CA SER A 131 26.34 12.56 -11.68
C SER A 131 26.66 13.18 -13.05
N LYS A 132 26.14 14.37 -13.37
CA LYS A 132 26.43 15.11 -14.62
C LYS A 132 27.61 16.09 -14.48
N VAL A 133 28.04 16.37 -13.25
CA VAL A 133 29.14 17.31 -12.96
C VAL A 133 30.48 16.58 -12.77
N GLN A 134 30.44 15.27 -12.53
CA GLN A 134 31.59 14.36 -12.63
C GLN A 134 31.80 13.87 -14.06
#